data_AF-A0A6X8KXT2-F1
#
_entry.id   AF-A0A6X8KXT2-F1
#
_cell.length_a   1.000
_cell.length_b   1.000
_cell.length_c   1.000
_cell.angle_alpha   90.00
_cell.angle_beta   90.00
_cell.angle_gamma   90.00
#
_symmetry.space_group_name_H-M   'P 1'
#
loop_
_entity.id
_entity.type
_entity.pdbx_description
1 polymer ?
#
loop_
_entity_poly.entity_id
_entity_poly.type
_entity_poly.pdbx_seq_one_letter_code
_entity_poly.pdbx_strand_id
1 'polypeptide(L)'
;SSSLYIYSDQGSHEPLARVDRAAPGEADEVLYYHTDVNGAPEEMTDGGGNIVWEAGYQVWGNLTHEKETRPVQQNLRFQGQYLDRETGLHYNLYRFYDPDIGKFISGDPISLRGGINLYAYAPNPLSWIDPLGLTGEWVNPKDINFSQRTISPHDYAEIMRNGGWDWDRSPLRVIDIDGQLVSYDNRRLDAALEAGLDKVKVIRIDPNAPHPDSSTGKTWLQKFRERFRDRRNIKAGGIVPDKGLNSRPERTSRGCK
;
A
#
# COMPACT_ATOMS: atom_id res chain seq x y z
N SER A 1 -23.87 21.63 -1.64
CA SER A 1 -22.52 22.19 -1.48
C SER A 1 -21.53 21.18 -2.02
N SER A 2 -20.44 21.61 -2.64
CA SER A 2 -19.39 20.71 -3.15
C SER A 2 -18.18 20.77 -2.23
N SER A 3 -17.64 19.61 -1.86
CA SER A 3 -16.42 19.51 -1.06
C SER A 3 -15.26 19.04 -1.94
N LEU A 4 -14.11 19.71 -1.83
CA LEU A 4 -12.84 19.30 -2.43
C LEU A 4 -11.93 18.76 -1.34
N TYR A 5 -11.33 17.59 -1.57
CA TYR A 5 -10.40 16.96 -0.64
C TYR A 5 -8.97 17.14 -1.12
N ILE A 6 -8.07 17.51 -0.20
CA ILE A 6 -6.65 17.70 -0.41
C ILE A 6 -5.93 16.64 0.42
N TYR A 7 -4.97 15.94 -0.19
CA TYR A 7 -4.19 14.87 0.43
C TYR A 7 -2.72 15.32 0.60
N SER A 8 -1.99 14.69 1.51
CA SER A 8 -0.65 15.11 1.92
C SER A 8 0.38 15.13 0.77
N ASP A 9 0.28 14.19 -0.17
CA ASP A 9 1.16 14.10 -1.34
C ASP A 9 0.49 13.38 -2.53
N GLN A 10 1.14 13.44 -3.70
CA GLN A 10 0.66 12.75 -4.89
C GLN A 10 0.71 11.23 -4.70
N GLY A 11 -0.47 10.60 -4.70
CA GLY A 11 -0.63 9.16 -4.53
C GLY A 11 -0.88 8.72 -3.08
N SER A 12 -0.78 9.64 -2.12
CA SER A 12 -1.21 9.40 -0.74
C SER A 12 -2.74 9.46 -0.62
N HIS A 13 -3.24 8.64 0.30
CA HIS A 13 -4.64 8.61 0.69
C HIS A 13 -4.86 9.19 2.09
N GLU A 14 -3.83 9.78 2.69
CA GLU A 14 -3.92 10.50 3.96
C GLU A 14 -4.49 11.91 3.72
N PRO A 15 -5.66 12.24 4.29
CA PRO A 15 -6.30 13.52 4.06
C PRO A 15 -5.59 14.63 4.83
N LEU A 16 -5.38 15.77 4.16
CA LEU A 16 -4.76 16.96 4.72
C LEU A 16 -5.79 18.05 5.01
N ALA A 17 -6.65 18.35 4.03
CA ALA A 17 -7.68 19.36 4.18
C ALA A 17 -8.93 19.07 3.34
N ARG A 18 -10.05 19.66 3.73
CA ARG A 18 -11.29 19.73 2.95
C ARG A 18 -11.66 21.18 2.72
N VAL A 19 -12.01 21.52 1.49
CA VAL A 19 -12.51 22.84 1.13
C VAL A 19 -13.99 22.71 0.78
N ASP A 20 -14.85 23.30 1.61
CA ASP A 20 -16.29 23.30 1.43
C ASP A 20 -16.70 24.60 0.72
N ARG A 21 -17.29 24.46 -0.47
CA ARG A 21 -17.61 25.61 -1.32
C ARG A 21 -18.79 26.40 -0.78
N ALA A 22 -18.60 27.70 -0.59
CA ALA A 22 -19.64 28.59 -0.08
C ALA A 22 -20.59 29.05 -1.19
N ALA A 23 -21.67 29.76 -0.81
CA ALA A 23 -22.57 30.38 -1.76
C ALA A 23 -21.84 31.47 -2.57
N PRO A 24 -22.30 31.80 -3.80
CA PRO A 24 -21.68 32.86 -4.59
C PRO A 24 -21.62 34.19 -3.82
N GLY A 25 -20.41 34.71 -3.61
CA GLY A 25 -20.17 35.95 -2.86
C GLY A 25 -19.67 35.74 -1.43
N GLU A 26 -19.60 34.49 -0.95
CA GLU A 26 -18.98 34.11 0.32
C GLU A 26 -17.63 33.43 0.08
N ALA A 27 -16.77 33.41 1.11
CA ALA A 27 -15.48 32.73 1.06
C ALA A 27 -15.65 31.24 1.34
N ASP A 28 -14.95 30.40 0.59
CA ASP A 28 -14.90 28.96 0.84
C ASP A 28 -14.31 28.67 2.23
N GLU A 29 -14.82 27.63 2.87
CA GLU A 29 -14.35 27.21 4.18
C GLU A 29 -13.29 26.11 4.03
N VAL A 30 -12.16 26.27 4.71
CA VAL A 30 -11.08 25.26 4.75
C VAL A 30 -11.06 24.59 6.12
N LEU A 31 -11.13 23.26 6.10
CA LEU A 31 -11.08 22.40 7.26
C LEU A 31 -9.85 21.51 7.19
N TYR A 32 -9.15 21.37 8.30
CA TYR A 32 -7.87 20.66 8.38
C TYR A 32 -8.06 19.36 9.13
N TYR A 33 -7.52 18.27 8.59
CA TYR A 33 -7.57 16.96 9.23
C TYR A 33 -6.37 16.75 10.15
N HIS A 34 -6.62 16.05 11.25
CA HIS A 34 -5.60 15.48 12.13
C HIS A 34 -5.83 13.98 12.17
N THR A 35 -4.81 13.21 11.81
CA THR A 35 -4.90 11.77 11.54
C THR A 35 -4.11 10.94 12.56
N ASP A 36 -4.58 9.72 12.82
CA ASP A 36 -3.81 8.68 13.50
C ASP A 36 -2.69 8.16 12.58
N VAL A 37 -1.75 7.36 13.11
CA VAL A 37 -0.60 6.79 12.38
C VAL A 37 -0.98 5.93 11.18
N ASN A 38 -2.21 5.39 11.17
CA ASN A 38 -2.77 4.63 10.05
C ASN A 38 -3.48 5.53 9.00
N GLY A 39 -3.52 6.85 9.23
CA GLY A 39 -4.15 7.86 8.39
C GLY A 39 -5.67 8.01 8.58
N ALA A 40 -6.27 7.39 9.61
CA ALA A 40 -7.66 7.63 9.97
C ALA A 40 -7.83 9.04 10.53
N PRO A 41 -8.80 9.85 10.04
CA PRO A 41 -9.11 11.15 10.62
C PRO A 41 -9.63 11.06 12.06
N GLU A 42 -8.90 11.56 13.05
CA GLU A 42 -9.37 11.63 14.44
C GLU A 42 -10.02 12.98 14.75
N GLU A 43 -9.53 14.08 14.16
CA GLU A 43 -10.08 15.41 14.38
C GLU A 43 -10.11 16.23 13.09
N MET A 44 -10.99 17.21 13.05
CA MET A 44 -11.03 18.23 12.02
C MET A 44 -11.21 19.62 12.64
N THR A 45 -10.39 20.58 12.21
CA THR A 45 -10.41 21.96 12.73
C THR A 45 -10.71 22.99 11.65
N ASP A 46 -11.35 24.09 12.01
CA ASP A 46 -11.51 25.26 11.14
C ASP A 46 -10.20 26.09 11.00
N GLY A 47 -10.23 27.15 10.20
CA GLY A 47 -9.10 28.06 10.03
C GLY A 47 -8.69 28.85 11.29
N GLY A 48 -9.54 28.88 12.32
CA GLY A 48 -9.25 29.43 13.63
C GLY A 48 -8.65 28.41 14.62
N GLY A 49 -8.57 27.13 14.23
CA GLY A 49 -8.10 26.04 15.08
C GLY A 49 -9.17 25.47 16.00
N ASN A 50 -10.45 25.84 15.84
CA ASN A 50 -11.52 25.25 16.63
C ASN A 50 -11.86 23.86 16.09
N ILE A 51 -12.05 22.89 16.97
CA ILE A 51 -12.51 21.54 16.61
C ILE A 51 -13.96 21.63 16.10
N VAL A 52 -14.16 21.16 14.88
CA VAL A 52 -15.49 21.10 14.22
C VAL A 52 -16.05 19.68 14.21
N TRP A 53 -15.18 18.68 14.23
CA TRP A 53 -15.50 17.26 14.25
C TRP A 53 -14.38 16.48 14.95
N GLU A 54 -14.72 15.47 15.75
CA GLU A 54 -13.78 14.54 16.39
C GLU A 54 -14.36 13.12 16.41
N ALA A 55 -13.47 12.13 16.36
CA ALA A 55 -13.81 10.72 16.44
C ALA A 55 -12.67 9.90 17.05
N GLY A 56 -13.03 8.77 17.68
CA GLY A 56 -12.06 7.76 18.12
C GLY A 56 -12.39 6.40 17.54
N TYR A 57 -11.37 5.61 17.23
CA TYR A 57 -11.52 4.33 16.53
C TYR A 57 -11.15 3.12 17.38
N GLN A 58 -11.83 2.01 17.12
CA GLN A 58 -11.38 0.67 17.47
C GLN A 58 -10.36 0.18 16.43
N VAL A 59 -9.67 -0.92 16.74
CA VAL A 59 -8.60 -1.51 15.91
C VAL A 59 -9.01 -1.74 14.44
N TRP A 60 -10.28 -2.07 14.18
CA TRP A 60 -10.79 -2.38 12.84
C TRP A 60 -11.58 -1.23 12.19
N GLY A 61 -11.45 0.00 12.72
CA GLY A 61 -12.02 1.20 12.10
C GLY A 61 -13.44 1.51 12.55
N ASN A 62 -13.98 0.75 13.51
CA ASN A 62 -15.25 1.04 14.14
C ASN A 62 -15.15 2.26 15.04
N LEU A 63 -16.17 3.11 15.05
CA LEU A 63 -16.17 4.29 15.90
C LEU A 63 -16.45 3.91 17.36
N THR A 64 -15.62 4.40 18.27
CA THR A 64 -15.90 4.41 19.72
C THR A 64 -16.73 5.63 20.09
N HIS A 65 -16.51 6.75 19.40
CA HIS A 65 -17.28 7.98 19.49
C HIS A 65 -17.11 8.80 18.22
N GLU A 66 -18.10 9.63 17.92
CA GLU A 66 -18.09 10.65 16.87
C GLU A 66 -18.86 11.86 17.41
N LYS A 67 -18.30 13.06 17.27
CA LYS A 67 -18.91 14.29 17.76
C LYS A 67 -18.66 15.42 16.78
N GLU A 68 -19.72 16.15 16.48
CA GLU A 68 -19.68 17.36 15.66
C GLU A 68 -20.02 18.55 16.55
N THR A 69 -19.22 19.62 16.52
CA THR A 69 -19.55 20.86 17.26
C THR A 69 -20.48 21.77 16.47
N ARG A 70 -20.58 21.53 15.16
CA ARG A 70 -21.49 22.15 14.21
C ARG A 70 -21.80 21.16 13.08
N PRO A 71 -22.86 21.36 12.27
CA PRO A 71 -23.21 20.43 11.19
C PRO A 71 -22.07 20.29 10.18
N VAL A 72 -21.31 19.20 10.26
CA VAL A 72 -20.15 18.97 9.42
C VAL A 72 -19.98 17.48 9.17
N GLN A 73 -20.55 17.00 8.07
CA GLN A 73 -20.55 15.56 7.80
C GLN A 73 -19.15 15.11 7.35
N GLN A 74 -18.51 14.26 8.14
CA GLN A 74 -17.21 13.67 7.81
C GLN A 74 -17.33 12.17 7.59
N ASN A 75 -17.01 11.71 6.38
CA ASN A 75 -17.20 10.33 5.97
C ASN A 75 -15.88 9.59 5.68
N LEU A 76 -14.73 10.25 5.66
CA LEU A 76 -13.45 9.55 5.50
C LEU A 76 -13.18 8.61 6.70
N ARG A 77 -12.60 7.44 6.42
CA ARG A 77 -12.24 6.43 7.43
C ARG A 77 -10.75 6.10 7.26
N PHE A 78 -10.33 4.83 7.35
CA PHE A 78 -8.95 4.49 7.01
C PHE A 78 -8.58 5.00 5.61
N GLN A 79 -7.30 5.09 5.32
CA GLN A 79 -6.82 5.57 4.02
C GLN A 79 -7.48 4.83 2.85
N GLY A 80 -8.12 5.58 1.95
CA GLY A 80 -8.86 5.05 0.80
C GLY A 80 -10.30 4.61 1.09
N GLN A 81 -10.78 4.76 2.32
CA GLN A 81 -12.13 4.40 2.74
C GLN A 81 -13.07 5.60 2.84
N TYR A 82 -14.32 5.41 2.42
CA TYR A 82 -15.41 6.37 2.57
C TYR A 82 -16.61 5.70 3.23
N LEU A 83 -17.02 6.17 4.41
CA LEU A 83 -18.23 5.71 5.09
C LEU A 83 -19.47 6.05 4.26
N ASP A 84 -20.20 5.01 3.89
CA ASP A 84 -21.59 5.11 3.50
C ASP A 84 -22.47 5.08 4.76
N ARG A 85 -23.05 6.23 5.10
CA ARG A 85 -23.87 6.36 6.31
C ARG A 85 -25.21 5.65 6.22
N GLU A 86 -25.70 5.32 5.03
CA GLU A 86 -26.96 4.58 4.88
C GLU A 86 -26.80 3.13 5.34
N THR A 87 -25.66 2.52 5.01
CA THR A 87 -25.37 1.12 5.31
C THR A 87 -24.47 0.92 6.53
N GLY A 88 -23.72 1.94 6.93
CA GLY A 88 -22.66 1.84 7.95
C GLY A 88 -21.35 1.23 7.43
N LEU A 89 -21.29 0.87 6.14
CA LEU A 89 -20.14 0.22 5.53
C LEU A 89 -19.14 1.24 4.99
N HIS A 90 -17.88 0.85 4.94
CA HIS A 90 -16.81 1.67 4.39
C HIS A 90 -16.55 1.26 2.93
N TYR A 91 -16.81 2.16 2.00
CA TYR A 91 -16.49 1.96 0.59
C TYR A 91 -15.00 2.18 0.34
N ASN A 92 -14.32 1.14 -0.13
CA ASN A 92 -12.95 1.14 -0.63
C ASN A 92 -12.99 0.85 -2.12
N LEU A 93 -13.02 1.87 -2.99
CA LEU A 93 -12.95 1.79 -4.47
C LEU A 93 -13.68 0.60 -5.16
N TYR A 94 -13.20 -0.63 -5.01
CA TYR A 94 -13.81 -1.85 -5.57
C TYR A 94 -14.68 -2.66 -4.59
N ARG A 95 -14.65 -2.39 -3.28
CA ARG A 95 -15.32 -3.22 -2.26
C ARG A 95 -15.91 -2.41 -1.10
N PHE A 96 -16.89 -3.00 -0.42
CA PHE A 96 -17.42 -2.50 0.84
C PHE A 96 -16.81 -3.28 2.01
N TYR A 97 -16.23 -2.56 2.96
CA TYR A 97 -15.64 -3.04 4.20
C TYR A 97 -16.61 -2.85 5.36
N ASP A 98 -16.76 -3.90 6.16
CA ASP A 98 -17.54 -3.92 7.39
C ASP A 98 -16.58 -3.83 8.58
N PRO A 99 -16.59 -2.70 9.32
CA PRO A 99 -15.73 -2.49 10.47
C PRO A 99 -16.13 -3.33 11.69
N ASP A 100 -17.37 -3.83 11.79
CA ASP A 100 -17.84 -4.68 12.90
C ASP A 100 -17.14 -6.04 12.90
N ILE A 101 -16.92 -6.59 11.71
CA ILE A 101 -16.25 -7.90 11.54
C ILE A 101 -14.81 -7.77 11.03
N GLY A 102 -14.37 -6.56 10.70
CA GLY A 102 -13.03 -6.26 10.21
C GLY A 102 -12.73 -6.83 8.83
N LYS A 103 -13.74 -6.91 7.94
CA LYS A 103 -13.65 -7.63 6.66
C LYS A 103 -14.45 -6.95 5.55
N PHE A 104 -14.08 -7.17 4.31
CA PHE A 104 -14.95 -6.89 3.17
C PHE A 104 -16.21 -7.76 3.20
N ILE A 105 -17.35 -7.21 2.78
CA ILE A 105 -18.63 -7.94 2.71
C ILE A 105 -18.81 -8.66 1.36
N SER A 106 -18.10 -8.21 0.34
CA SER A 106 -18.00 -8.89 -0.95
C SER A 106 -16.68 -9.66 -1.02
N GLY A 107 -16.75 -10.86 -1.61
CA GLY A 107 -15.54 -11.56 -2.01
C GLY A 107 -14.76 -10.71 -3.00
N ASP A 108 -13.44 -10.75 -2.92
CA ASP A 108 -12.57 -10.04 -3.84
C ASP A 108 -13.02 -10.24 -5.31
N PRO A 109 -13.26 -9.17 -6.10
CA PRO A 109 -13.59 -9.27 -7.52
C PRO A 109 -12.58 -10.09 -8.34
N ILE A 110 -11.33 -10.22 -7.88
CA ILE A 110 -10.34 -11.11 -8.52
C ILE A 110 -10.46 -12.58 -8.08
N SER A 111 -11.51 -12.93 -7.32
CA SER A 111 -11.84 -14.28 -6.82
C SER A 111 -10.71 -14.90 -5.98
N LEU A 112 -10.53 -16.23 -5.96
CA LEU A 112 -9.46 -16.97 -5.24
C LEU A 112 -8.02 -16.42 -5.41
N ARG A 113 -7.80 -15.46 -6.32
CA ARG A 113 -6.54 -14.72 -6.49
C ARG A 113 -6.29 -13.69 -5.38
N GLY A 114 -7.32 -13.25 -4.65
CA GLY A 114 -7.25 -12.39 -3.46
C GLY A 114 -6.66 -13.05 -2.20
N GLY A 115 -6.18 -14.30 -2.28
CA GLY A 115 -5.69 -15.07 -1.13
C GLY A 115 -6.79 -15.92 -0.47
N ILE A 116 -6.41 -16.67 0.57
CA ILE A 116 -7.28 -17.69 1.21
C ILE A 116 -8.49 -17.04 1.90
N ASN A 117 -8.35 -15.80 2.39
CA ASN A 117 -9.44 -15.03 2.97
C ASN A 117 -9.81 -13.87 2.02
N LEU A 118 -10.76 -14.15 1.13
CA LEU A 118 -11.30 -13.22 0.13
C LEU A 118 -11.93 -11.96 0.70
N TYR A 119 -12.12 -11.93 2.02
CA TYR A 119 -12.78 -10.87 2.76
C TYR A 119 -11.80 -10.09 3.65
N ALA A 120 -10.50 -10.41 3.65
CA ALA A 120 -9.53 -9.70 4.50
C ALA A 120 -9.23 -8.28 3.99
N TYR A 121 -9.16 -7.31 4.90
CA TYR A 121 -8.75 -5.92 4.62
C TYR A 121 -7.24 -5.77 4.57
N ALA A 122 -6.55 -6.04 5.67
CA ALA A 122 -5.09 -6.05 5.74
C ALA A 122 -4.62 -7.07 6.79
N PRO A 123 -3.41 -7.65 6.66
CA PRO A 123 -2.86 -8.54 7.69
C PRO A 123 -2.69 -7.85 9.06
N ASN A 124 -2.42 -6.55 9.07
CA ASN A 124 -2.39 -5.71 10.26
C ASN A 124 -2.83 -4.28 9.93
N PRO A 125 -4.05 -3.85 10.32
CA PRO A 125 -4.63 -2.55 9.94
C PRO A 125 -3.92 -1.35 10.58
N LEU A 126 -3.13 -1.56 11.63
CA LEU A 126 -2.38 -0.49 12.31
C LEU A 126 -1.13 -0.07 11.53
N SER A 127 -0.59 -0.96 10.68
CA SER A 127 0.66 -0.71 9.94
C SER A 127 0.56 -0.97 8.44
N TRP A 128 -0.53 -1.59 7.99
CA TRP A 128 -0.78 -1.94 6.59
C TRP A 128 -2.14 -1.40 6.19
N ILE A 129 -2.16 -0.71 5.06
CA ILE A 129 -3.37 -0.20 4.41
C ILE A 129 -3.59 -0.99 3.11
N ASP A 130 -4.85 -1.18 2.72
CA ASP A 130 -5.24 -1.67 1.38
C ASP A 130 -6.11 -0.59 0.69
N PRO A 131 -5.48 0.48 0.15
CA PRO A 131 -6.22 1.63 -0.39
C PRO A 131 -6.98 1.28 -1.67
N LEU A 132 -6.51 0.25 -2.38
CA LEU A 132 -7.12 -0.23 -3.62
C LEU A 132 -8.15 -1.32 -3.34
N GLY A 133 -8.07 -2.03 -2.22
CA GLY A 133 -8.94 -3.18 -1.95
C GLY A 133 -8.56 -4.40 -2.82
N LEU A 134 -7.27 -4.66 -3.08
CA LEU A 134 -6.81 -5.77 -3.95
C LEU A 134 -5.71 -6.61 -3.27
N THR A 135 -5.97 -7.89 -3.02
CA THR A 135 -5.00 -8.78 -2.35
C THR A 135 -4.23 -9.68 -3.34
N GLY A 136 -3.25 -9.08 -4.03
CA GLY A 136 -2.20 -9.79 -4.78
C GLY A 136 -2.60 -10.24 -6.19
N GLU A 137 -1.86 -9.78 -7.20
CA GLU A 137 -2.10 -10.08 -8.60
C GLU A 137 -1.16 -11.17 -9.13
N TRP A 138 -1.56 -11.88 -10.19
CA TRP A 138 -0.69 -12.81 -10.91
C TRP A 138 -0.16 -12.12 -12.16
N VAL A 139 1.16 -12.03 -12.28
CA VAL A 139 1.85 -11.37 -13.41
C VAL A 139 2.90 -12.30 -14.00
N ASN A 140 3.26 -12.05 -15.25
CA ASN A 140 4.39 -12.76 -15.85
C ASN A 140 5.69 -12.28 -15.20
N PRO A 141 6.54 -13.17 -14.65
CA PRO A 141 7.78 -12.76 -14.03
C PRO A 141 8.74 -12.05 -15.01
N LYS A 142 8.58 -12.23 -16.32
CA LYS A 142 9.38 -11.53 -17.35
C LYS A 142 9.06 -10.04 -17.45
N ASP A 143 7.89 -9.62 -16.96
CA ASP A 143 7.47 -8.21 -16.99
C ASP A 143 7.92 -7.43 -15.74
N ILE A 144 8.63 -8.10 -14.81
CA ILE A 144 9.10 -7.51 -13.56
C ILE A 144 10.61 -7.24 -13.65
N ASN A 145 11.01 -6.01 -13.35
CA ASN A 145 12.42 -5.63 -13.30
C ASN A 145 13.05 -5.90 -11.93
N PHE A 146 14.36 -6.11 -11.93
CA PHE A 146 15.19 -6.30 -10.75
C PHE A 146 15.66 -4.97 -10.15
N SER A 147 15.69 -4.91 -8.82
CA SER A 147 16.25 -3.77 -8.09
C SER A 147 17.73 -3.88 -7.76
N GLN A 148 18.39 -4.98 -8.14
CA GLN A 148 19.81 -5.24 -7.85
C GLN A 148 20.49 -5.91 -9.03
N ARG A 149 21.80 -5.68 -9.14
CA ARG A 149 22.70 -6.32 -10.11
C ARG A 149 23.27 -7.65 -9.61
N THR A 150 23.23 -7.88 -8.30
CA THR A 150 23.75 -9.11 -7.68
C THR A 150 22.78 -9.70 -6.68
N ILE A 151 22.71 -11.02 -6.59
CA ILE A 151 21.93 -11.75 -5.60
C ILE A 151 22.76 -12.83 -4.91
N SER A 152 22.43 -13.12 -3.65
CA SER A 152 23.01 -14.26 -2.94
C SER A 152 22.48 -15.59 -3.50
N PRO A 153 23.25 -16.69 -3.41
CA PRO A 153 22.80 -18.02 -3.80
C PRO A 153 21.51 -18.43 -3.07
N HIS A 154 20.67 -19.20 -3.75
CA HIS A 154 19.39 -19.71 -3.25
C HIS A 154 19.04 -21.04 -3.95
N ASP A 155 18.08 -21.77 -3.38
CA ASP A 155 17.55 -23.06 -3.86
C ASP A 155 16.06 -22.98 -4.24
N TYR A 156 15.50 -21.76 -4.26
CA TYR A 156 14.07 -21.54 -4.46
C TYR A 156 13.54 -22.08 -5.79
N ALA A 157 14.37 -22.09 -6.85
CA ALA A 157 13.96 -22.54 -8.17
C ALA A 157 13.62 -24.04 -8.21
N GLU A 158 14.28 -24.86 -7.38
CA GLU A 158 13.95 -26.28 -7.26
C GLU A 158 12.62 -26.48 -6.53
N ILE A 159 12.42 -25.74 -5.42
CA ILE A 159 11.16 -25.75 -4.66
C ILE A 159 9.99 -25.33 -5.55
N MET A 160 10.16 -24.29 -6.37
CA MET A 160 9.15 -23.80 -7.31
C MET A 160 8.84 -24.81 -8.41
N ARG A 161 9.86 -25.45 -9.01
CA ARG A 161 9.66 -26.50 -10.03
C ARG A 161 8.88 -27.70 -9.50
N ASN A 162 9.13 -28.06 -8.24
CA ASN A 162 8.47 -29.17 -7.59
C ASN A 162 7.06 -28.80 -7.05
N GLY A 163 6.58 -27.58 -7.30
CA GLY A 163 5.28 -27.11 -6.82
C GLY A 163 5.21 -26.89 -5.30
N GLY A 164 6.36 -26.91 -4.60
CA GLY A 164 6.43 -26.72 -3.15
C GLY A 164 6.39 -25.25 -2.71
N TRP A 165 6.32 -24.30 -3.66
CA TRP A 165 6.27 -22.88 -3.36
C TRP A 165 4.83 -22.38 -3.22
N ASP A 166 4.47 -21.96 -2.00
CA ASP A 166 3.18 -21.34 -1.70
C ASP A 166 3.21 -19.83 -2.01
N TRP A 167 2.70 -19.47 -3.18
CA TRP A 167 2.61 -18.09 -3.66
C TRP A 167 1.59 -17.25 -2.89
N ASP A 168 0.61 -17.85 -2.22
CA ASP A 168 -0.36 -17.14 -1.40
C ASP A 168 0.23 -16.72 -0.06
N ARG A 169 1.11 -17.57 0.52
CA ARG A 169 1.88 -17.22 1.73
C ARG A 169 3.09 -16.34 1.44
N SER A 170 3.71 -16.48 0.27
CA SER A 170 4.98 -15.80 -0.06
C SER A 170 4.99 -15.19 -1.47
N PRO A 171 4.11 -14.20 -1.73
CA PRO A 171 4.12 -13.45 -2.99
C PRO A 171 5.36 -12.53 -3.09
N LEU A 172 5.72 -12.13 -4.31
CA LEU A 172 6.77 -11.13 -4.52
C LEU A 172 6.27 -9.76 -4.13
N ARG A 173 7.08 -9.02 -3.39
CA ARG A 173 6.87 -7.59 -3.17
C ARG A 173 7.39 -6.81 -4.37
N VAL A 174 6.50 -6.02 -4.99
CA VAL A 174 6.82 -5.16 -6.13
C VAL A 174 6.35 -3.73 -5.86
N ILE A 175 7.04 -2.76 -6.46
CA ILE A 175 6.55 -1.38 -6.58
C ILE A 175 6.30 -1.06 -8.05
N ASP A 176 5.30 -0.25 -8.33
CA ASP A 176 5.06 0.31 -9.67
C ASP A 176 5.77 1.66 -9.78
N ILE A 177 6.66 1.79 -10.76
CA ILE A 177 7.35 3.03 -11.10
C ILE A 177 7.00 3.38 -12.55
N ASP A 178 6.08 4.32 -12.72
CA ASP A 178 5.59 4.80 -14.02
C ASP A 178 5.19 3.65 -14.97
N GLY A 179 4.41 2.69 -14.46
CA GLY A 179 3.90 1.53 -15.19
C GLY A 179 4.86 0.34 -15.25
N GLN A 180 6.07 0.45 -14.69
CA GLN A 180 7.04 -0.64 -14.63
C GLN A 180 7.07 -1.25 -13.23
N LEU A 181 6.79 -2.55 -13.14
CA LEU A 181 6.94 -3.30 -11.89
C LEU A 181 8.43 -3.54 -11.60
N VAL A 182 8.85 -3.23 -10.37
CA VAL A 182 10.21 -3.49 -9.89
C VAL A 182 10.15 -4.31 -8.60
N SER A 183 10.86 -5.43 -8.57
CA SER A 183 10.87 -6.36 -7.44
C SER A 183 11.80 -5.93 -6.33
N TYR A 184 11.32 -6.07 -5.09
CA TYR A 184 12.16 -6.01 -3.89
C TYR A 184 12.83 -7.36 -3.60
N ASP A 185 12.17 -8.45 -4.02
CA ASP A 185 12.53 -9.84 -3.73
C ASP A 185 13.27 -10.50 -4.91
N ASN A 186 14.38 -9.90 -5.34
CA ASN A 186 15.13 -10.33 -6.54
C ASN A 186 15.54 -11.81 -6.56
N ARG A 187 15.79 -12.45 -5.40
CA ARG A 187 16.11 -13.88 -5.32
C ARG A 187 14.94 -14.77 -5.75
N ARG A 188 13.72 -14.43 -5.33
CA ARG A 188 12.51 -15.18 -5.67
C ARG A 188 12.09 -14.91 -7.12
N LEU A 189 12.25 -13.68 -7.60
CA LEU A 189 12.03 -13.35 -9.01
C LEU A 189 13.00 -14.12 -9.92
N ASP A 190 14.30 -14.12 -9.58
CA ASP A 190 15.31 -14.88 -10.31
C ASP A 190 15.02 -16.39 -10.30
N ALA A 191 14.59 -16.92 -9.15
CA ALA A 191 14.18 -18.31 -9.02
C ALA A 191 12.96 -18.66 -9.87
N ALA A 192 11.95 -17.80 -9.92
CA ALA A 192 10.76 -18.02 -10.73
C ALA A 192 11.08 -18.05 -12.23
N LEU A 193 11.97 -17.17 -12.68
CA LEU A 193 12.48 -17.18 -14.06
C LEU A 193 13.32 -18.43 -14.35
N GLU A 194 14.16 -18.87 -13.41
CA GLU A 194 14.94 -20.11 -13.54
C GLU A 194 14.07 -21.37 -13.54
N ALA A 195 13.01 -21.38 -12.74
CA ALA A 195 12.03 -22.45 -12.69
C ALA A 195 11.13 -22.49 -13.95
N GLY A 196 11.17 -21.46 -14.80
CA GLY A 196 10.37 -21.38 -16.01
C GLY A 196 8.89 -21.13 -15.75
N LEU A 197 8.55 -20.41 -14.67
CA LEU A 197 7.15 -20.11 -14.36
C LEU A 197 6.59 -19.04 -15.31
N ASP A 198 5.38 -19.26 -15.80
CA ASP A 198 4.66 -18.27 -16.64
C ASP A 198 3.95 -17.19 -15.82
N LYS A 199 3.72 -17.45 -14.53
CA LYS A 199 3.03 -16.54 -13.63
C LYS A 199 3.56 -16.64 -12.20
N VAL A 200 3.67 -15.50 -11.53
CA VAL A 200 4.01 -15.38 -10.10
C VAL A 200 3.01 -14.47 -9.42
N LYS A 201 2.71 -14.74 -8.15
CA LYS A 201 1.86 -13.85 -7.34
C LYS A 201 2.71 -12.69 -6.83
N VAL A 202 2.23 -11.47 -7.00
CA VAL A 202 2.88 -10.25 -6.54
C VAL A 202 1.93 -9.42 -5.69
N ILE A 203 2.48 -8.69 -4.73
CA ILE A 203 1.79 -7.65 -3.98
C ILE A 203 2.43 -6.32 -4.36
N ARG A 204 1.63 -5.41 -4.91
CA ARG A 204 2.01 -4.03 -5.13
C ARG A 204 2.08 -3.32 -3.80
N ILE A 205 3.22 -2.71 -3.53
CA ILE A 205 3.42 -1.91 -2.34
C ILE A 205 3.26 -0.45 -2.73
N ASP A 206 2.50 0.28 -1.92
CA ASP A 206 2.44 1.73 -2.00
C ASP A 206 3.86 2.32 -1.78
N PRO A 207 4.43 3.04 -2.77
CA PRO A 207 5.74 3.66 -2.67
C PRO A 207 5.87 4.63 -1.48
N ASN A 208 4.77 5.27 -1.07
CA ASN A 208 4.74 6.28 -0.02
C ASN A 208 4.46 5.70 1.37
N ALA A 209 3.99 4.45 1.45
CA ALA A 209 3.76 3.79 2.73
C ALA A 209 5.06 3.63 3.55
N PRO A 210 4.99 3.73 4.88
CA PRO A 210 6.13 3.52 5.77
C PRO A 210 6.69 2.12 5.62
N HIS A 211 8.02 2.01 5.53
CA HIS A 211 8.67 0.70 5.45
C HIS A 211 8.74 0.08 6.86
N PRO A 212 8.27 -1.17 7.07
CA PRO A 212 8.11 -1.76 8.41
C PRO A 212 9.43 -1.87 9.19
N ASP A 213 10.54 -2.16 8.49
CA ASP A 213 11.87 -2.26 9.13
C ASP A 213 12.60 -0.90 9.27
N SER A 214 11.92 0.22 9.01
CA SER A 214 12.54 1.55 9.08
C SER A 214 12.38 2.16 10.47
N SER A 215 13.50 2.25 11.20
CA SER A 215 13.57 3.00 12.47
C SER A 215 13.58 4.53 12.30
N THR A 216 13.54 5.02 11.06
CA THR A 216 13.69 6.45 10.72
C THR A 216 12.48 6.99 9.94
N GLY A 217 11.37 6.23 9.89
CA GLY A 217 10.15 6.64 9.19
C GLY A 217 10.22 6.59 7.65
N LYS A 218 11.33 6.11 7.08
CA LYS A 218 11.50 5.99 5.62
C LYS A 218 10.40 5.17 4.95
N THR A 219 9.98 5.62 3.78
CA THR A 219 8.99 4.94 2.93
C THR A 219 9.60 3.78 2.13
N TRP A 220 8.76 2.96 1.52
CA TRP A 220 9.20 1.90 0.59
C TRP A 220 10.01 2.43 -0.59
N LEU A 221 9.59 3.54 -1.21
CA LEU A 221 10.31 4.16 -2.32
C LEU A 221 11.70 4.64 -1.91
N GLN A 222 11.82 5.24 -0.73
CA GLN A 222 13.11 5.70 -0.20
C GLN A 222 14.06 4.52 0.01
N LYS A 223 13.56 3.42 0.58
CA LYS A 223 14.34 2.17 0.74
C LYS A 223 14.75 1.55 -0.59
N PHE A 224 13.88 1.60 -1.59
CA PHE A 224 14.20 1.16 -2.95
C PHE A 224 15.30 2.01 -3.59
N ARG A 225 15.23 3.33 -3.47
CA ARG A 225 16.25 4.25 -3.98
C ARG A 225 17.60 4.08 -3.28
N GLU A 226 17.61 3.76 -1.99
CA GLU A 226 18.82 3.37 -1.27
C GLU A 226 19.39 2.07 -1.85
N ARG A 227 18.53 1.08 -2.09
CA ARG A 227 18.90 -0.21 -2.68
C ARG A 227 19.50 -0.03 -4.07
N PHE A 228 18.95 0.84 -4.91
CA PHE A 228 19.51 1.12 -6.25
C PHE A 228 20.95 1.65 -6.20
N ARG A 229 21.30 2.35 -5.12
CA ARG A 229 22.63 2.90 -4.84
C ARG A 229 23.50 2.01 -3.95
N ASP A 230 23.07 0.78 -3.65
CA ASP A 230 23.86 -0.15 -2.82
C ASP A 230 25.26 -0.37 -3.41
N ARG A 231 26.28 -0.39 -2.55
CA ARG A 231 27.69 -0.54 -2.96
C ARG A 231 27.92 -1.79 -3.82
N ARG A 232 27.16 -2.87 -3.61
CA ARG A 232 27.24 -4.10 -4.42
C ARG A 232 26.77 -3.85 -5.85
N ASN A 233 25.69 -3.08 -6.03
CA ASN A 233 25.25 -2.66 -7.36
C ASN A 233 26.32 -1.80 -8.04
N ILE A 234 26.85 -0.80 -7.32
CA ILE A 234 27.91 0.07 -7.85
C ILE A 234 29.12 -0.75 -8.32
N LYS A 235 29.58 -1.71 -7.51
CA LYS A 235 30.71 -2.58 -7.86
C LYS A 235 30.42 -3.50 -9.05
N ALA A 236 29.20 -3.98 -9.20
CA ALA A 236 28.81 -4.91 -10.26
C ALA A 236 28.49 -4.23 -11.61
N GLY A 237 28.19 -2.93 -11.61
CA GLY A 237 27.91 -2.21 -12.86
C GLY A 237 27.27 -0.84 -12.70
N GLY A 238 27.47 -0.18 -11.55
CA GLY A 238 26.92 1.14 -11.29
C GLY A 238 25.52 1.12 -10.65
N ILE A 239 24.95 2.32 -10.52
CA ILE A 239 23.62 2.54 -9.94
C ILE A 239 22.55 1.82 -10.79
N VAL A 240 21.53 1.29 -10.14
CA VAL A 240 20.36 0.70 -10.81
C VAL A 240 19.44 1.84 -11.28
N PRO A 241 18.95 1.84 -12.53
CA PRO A 241 17.97 2.83 -13.00
C PRO A 241 16.70 2.83 -12.15
N ASP A 242 15.97 3.95 -12.11
CA ASP A 242 14.75 4.05 -11.29
C ASP A 242 13.71 2.99 -11.66
N LYS A 243 13.56 2.67 -12.95
CA LYS A 243 12.68 1.60 -13.45
C LYS A 243 13.25 0.18 -13.27
N GLY A 244 14.36 0.01 -12.57
CA GLY A 244 15.02 -1.28 -12.36
C GLY A 244 15.79 -1.79 -13.59
N LEU A 245 16.20 -3.07 -13.53
CA LEU A 245 16.93 -3.78 -14.57
C LEU A 245 16.09 -4.93 -15.12
N ASN A 246 15.98 -5.04 -16.44
CA ASN A 246 15.34 -6.19 -17.08
C ASN A 246 16.27 -7.43 -17.18
N SER A 247 17.58 -7.22 -17.03
CA SER A 247 18.59 -8.29 -17.03
C SER A 247 18.65 -9.01 -15.69
N ARG A 248 18.81 -10.34 -15.73
CA ARG A 248 18.98 -11.15 -14.52
C ARG A 248 20.24 -10.73 -13.73
N PRO A 249 20.18 -10.68 -12.39
CA PRO A 249 21.32 -10.35 -11.56
C PRO A 249 22.35 -11.49 -11.52
N GLU A 250 23.62 -11.12 -11.33
CA GLU A 250 24.71 -12.08 -11.13
C GLU A 250 24.61 -12.75 -9.74
N ARG A 251 24.87 -14.05 -9.69
CA ARG A 251 24.94 -14.78 -8.42
C ARG A 251 26.31 -14.57 -7.79
N THR A 252 26.35 -13.98 -6.60
CA THR A 252 27.62 -13.88 -5.86
C THR A 252 28.07 -15.27 -5.43
N SER A 253 29.36 -15.57 -5.54
CA SER A 253 29.91 -16.79 -4.93
C SER A 253 29.67 -16.80 -3.42
N ARG A 254 29.44 -17.97 -2.82
CA ARG A 254 29.42 -18.08 -1.35
C ARG A 254 30.78 -17.60 -0.86
N GLY A 255 30.84 -16.41 -0.26
CA GLY A 255 31.97 -16.08 0.58
C GLY A 255 31.99 -17.09 1.71
N CYS A 256 33.01 -17.95 1.74
CA CYS A 256 33.48 -18.49 3.01
C CYS A 256 33.63 -17.29 3.95
N LYS A 257 32.87 -17.30 5.04
CA LYS A 257 33.24 -16.53 6.21
C LYS A 257 34.55 -17.09 6.76
#